data_AF-A0A7Y5GNP8-F1
#
_entry.id   AF-A0A7Y5GNP8-F1
#
_cell.length_a   1.000
_cell.length_b   1.000
_cell.length_c   1.000
_cell.angle_alpha   90.00
_cell.angle_beta   90.00
_cell.angle_gamma   90.00
#
_symmetry.space_group_name_H-M   'P 1'
#
loop_
_entity.id
_entity.type
_entity.pdbx_description
1 polymer ?
#
loop_
_entity_poly.entity_id
_entity_poly.type
_entity_poly.pdbx_seq_one_letter_code
_entity_poly.pdbx_strand_id
1 'polypeptide(L)'
;MNKPHNLFDQQSLVFTNPTVKEIIHEFEHTFNTQLSATRKNIIQKIHNVYKDSMKLRLSGDDGTQHSQTNIRLEILPDKDNYFINKIQQNYRHFDFRKIRILNDFITSTVEYESHIKETELYPNYKLLKESAQEQVKLFDLKKIIKELFTDLILNQTNEDGINDVLGSYFITTQKIEIYYVPVMLFAILHNLSYSSLFTVVLAHEYAHAYHFAGSDADGNGGHSLWAADRACIESMAQFYTEDFCIKSDISLLGTHNAYKTLLDNQPEDYRHHIEWRKKYTKENLRLGLLGLRNRRISGITELVFFLDKLKKENESGH
;
A
#
# COMPACT_ATOMS: atom_id res chain seq x y z
N MET A 1 30.19 -12.84 -14.33
CA MET A 1 30.41 -11.84 -13.26
C MET A 1 29.84 -10.52 -13.74
N ASN A 2 28.59 -10.22 -13.37
CA ASN A 2 27.94 -8.96 -13.77
C ASN A 2 28.40 -7.86 -12.81
N LYS A 3 29.01 -6.80 -13.34
CA LYS A 3 29.32 -5.59 -12.59
C LYS A 3 28.00 -4.99 -12.05
N PRO A 4 27.98 -4.42 -10.83
CA PRO A 4 26.83 -3.65 -10.38
C PRO A 4 26.62 -2.49 -11.37
N HIS A 5 25.39 -2.37 -11.87
CA HIS A 5 24.98 -1.17 -12.60
C HIS A 5 25.23 0.03 -11.69
N ASN A 6 26.11 0.91 -12.14
CA ASN A 6 26.43 2.14 -11.46
C ASN A 6 25.15 3.00 -11.51
N LEU A 7 24.49 3.20 -10.37
CA LEU A 7 23.31 4.07 -10.20
C LEU A 7 23.58 5.55 -10.57
N PHE A 8 24.80 5.88 -10.99
CA PHE A 8 25.28 7.23 -11.28
C PHE A 8 25.35 7.60 -12.78
N ASP A 9 24.99 6.71 -13.71
CA ASP A 9 24.94 7.04 -15.15
C ASP A 9 23.59 7.60 -15.63
N GLN A 10 22.61 7.76 -14.73
CA GLN A 10 21.48 8.65 -14.98
C GLN A 10 22.01 10.08 -14.85
N GLN A 11 21.95 10.87 -15.93
CA GLN A 11 22.15 12.33 -15.90
C GLN A 11 21.59 12.86 -14.59
N SER A 12 22.45 13.42 -13.72
CA SER A 12 22.09 13.78 -12.35
C SER A 12 20.75 14.51 -12.35
N LEU A 13 19.68 13.80 -12.01
CA LEU A 13 18.35 14.35 -12.10
C LEU A 13 18.32 15.47 -11.07
N VAL A 14 18.37 16.73 -11.52
CA VAL A 14 18.38 17.87 -10.61
C VAL A 14 16.95 18.02 -10.13
N PHE A 15 16.61 17.30 -9.06
CA PHE A 15 15.33 17.46 -8.39
C PHE A 15 15.22 18.92 -7.97
N THR A 16 14.15 19.64 -8.36
CA THR A 16 14.00 21.05 -7.96
C THR A 16 13.04 21.24 -6.79
N ASN A 17 12.12 20.28 -6.57
CA ASN A 17 11.19 20.33 -5.45
C ASN A 17 11.93 20.04 -4.13
N PRO A 18 11.78 20.91 -3.09
CA PRO A 18 12.51 20.76 -1.83
C PRO A 18 12.14 19.49 -1.08
N THR A 19 10.85 19.15 -1.00
CA THR A 19 10.38 17.94 -0.31
C THR A 19 10.89 16.67 -0.99
N VAL A 20 10.91 16.59 -2.33
CA VAL A 20 11.44 15.41 -3.05
C VAL A 20 12.92 15.21 -2.76
N LYS A 21 13.73 16.28 -2.77
CA LYS A 21 15.16 16.19 -2.40
C LYS A 21 15.35 15.60 -1.02
N GLU A 22 14.57 16.10 -0.06
CA GLU A 22 14.65 15.64 1.32
C GLU A 22 14.15 14.21 1.49
N ILE A 23 13.08 13.80 0.81
CA ILE A 23 12.60 12.41 0.83
C ILE A 23 13.70 11.47 0.33
N ILE A 24 14.36 11.80 -0.77
CA ILE A 24 15.46 10.99 -1.32
C ILE A 24 16.61 10.91 -0.30
N HIS A 25 17.04 12.04 0.24
CA HIS A 25 18.09 12.08 1.24
C HIS A 25 17.71 11.28 2.52
N GLU A 26 16.49 11.46 3.02
CA GLU A 26 15.98 10.76 4.21
C GLU A 26 15.85 9.25 3.96
N PHE A 27 15.45 8.84 2.75
CA PHE A 27 15.43 7.45 2.35
C PHE A 27 16.85 6.85 2.34
N GLU A 28 17.76 7.46 1.60
CA GLU A 28 19.12 6.95 1.36
C GLU A 28 19.95 6.87 2.65
N HIS A 29 19.83 7.86 3.54
CA HIS A 29 20.68 7.98 4.72
C HIS A 29 20.06 7.41 6.00
N THR A 30 18.73 7.33 6.09
CA THR A 30 18.05 6.92 7.34
C THR A 30 17.14 5.72 7.13
N PHE A 31 16.10 5.88 6.31
CA PHE A 31 15.01 4.91 6.26
C PHE A 31 15.43 3.59 5.60
N ASN A 32 16.28 3.61 4.56
CA ASN A 32 16.72 2.39 3.89
C ASN A 32 17.53 1.47 4.83
N THR A 33 18.32 2.04 5.73
CA THR A 33 19.06 1.27 6.75
C THR A 33 18.11 0.61 7.75
N GLN A 34 17.15 1.37 8.27
CA GLN A 34 16.12 0.85 9.20
C GLN A 34 15.24 -0.22 8.53
N LEU A 35 14.85 0.02 7.29
CA LEU A 35 14.07 -0.91 6.49
C LEU A 35 14.87 -2.18 6.23
N SER A 36 16.13 -2.09 5.82
CA SER A 36 16.97 -3.27 5.57
C SER A 36 17.11 -4.18 6.80
N ALA A 37 17.15 -3.61 7.99
CA ALA A 37 17.20 -4.36 9.25
C ALA A 37 15.89 -5.12 9.56
N THR A 38 14.73 -4.57 9.18
CA THR A 38 13.40 -5.13 9.53
C THR A 38 12.72 -5.87 8.38
N ARG A 39 13.14 -5.66 7.13
CA ARG A 39 12.53 -6.16 5.90
C ARG A 39 12.32 -7.67 5.90
N LYS A 40 13.34 -8.44 6.30
CA LYS A 40 13.24 -9.92 6.36
C LYS A 40 12.14 -10.36 7.32
N ASN A 41 12.00 -9.68 8.46
CA ASN A 41 10.96 -9.99 9.45
C ASN A 41 9.57 -9.66 8.90
N ILE A 42 9.40 -8.49 8.28
CA ILE A 42 8.15 -8.07 7.65
C ILE A 42 7.71 -9.09 6.58
N ILE A 43 8.62 -9.43 5.66
CA ILE A 43 8.34 -10.41 4.59
C ILE A 43 7.97 -11.77 5.18
N GLN A 44 8.68 -12.25 6.19
CA GLN A 44 8.34 -13.51 6.85
C GLN A 44 6.95 -13.48 7.48
N LYS A 45 6.56 -12.37 8.12
CA LYS A 45 5.22 -12.20 8.70
C LYS A 45 4.14 -12.22 7.61
N ILE A 46 4.37 -11.52 6.50
CA ILE A 46 3.47 -11.54 5.34
C ILE A 46 3.29 -12.98 4.85
N HIS A 47 4.39 -13.71 4.62
CA HIS A 47 4.34 -15.10 4.17
C HIS A 47 3.57 -16.00 5.13
N ASN A 48 3.81 -15.90 6.44
CA ASN A 48 3.12 -16.70 7.43
C ASN A 48 1.61 -16.44 7.42
N VAL A 49 1.20 -15.17 7.36
CA VAL A 49 -0.22 -14.82 7.32
C VAL A 49 -0.87 -15.27 6.02
N TYR A 50 -0.23 -15.09 4.87
CA TYR A 50 -0.81 -15.43 3.56
C TYR A 50 -0.83 -16.93 3.30
N LYS A 51 0.20 -17.67 3.70
CA LYS A 51 0.20 -19.13 3.67
C LYS A 51 -0.94 -19.71 4.50
N ASP A 52 -1.19 -19.16 5.68
CA ASP A 52 -2.30 -19.60 6.52
C ASP A 52 -3.67 -19.18 5.95
N SER A 53 -3.80 -17.95 5.48
CA SER A 53 -5.11 -17.38 5.10
C SER A 53 -5.56 -17.78 3.70
N MET A 54 -4.63 -17.87 2.75
CA MET A 54 -4.91 -18.22 1.34
C MET A 54 -4.75 -19.72 1.08
N LYS A 55 -3.98 -20.44 1.93
CA LYS A 55 -3.53 -21.83 1.70
C LYS A 55 -2.77 -22.01 0.38
N LEU A 56 -2.03 -20.97 0.00
CA LEU A 56 -1.15 -20.96 -1.17
C LEU A 56 0.32 -20.97 -0.72
N ARG A 57 1.21 -21.48 -1.57
CA ARG A 57 2.66 -21.48 -1.36
C ARG A 57 3.38 -20.84 -2.53
N LEU A 58 4.33 -19.96 -2.28
CA LEU A 58 5.18 -19.42 -3.34
C LEU A 58 6.34 -20.40 -3.63
N SER A 59 6.78 -20.48 -4.88
CA SER A 59 7.94 -21.31 -5.25
C SER A 59 9.19 -20.87 -4.50
N GLY A 60 9.94 -21.85 -3.98
CA GLY A 60 11.08 -21.61 -3.07
C GLY A 60 10.70 -21.66 -1.60
N ASP A 61 9.40 -21.67 -1.24
CA ASP A 61 8.94 -21.90 0.12
C ASP A 61 8.92 -23.41 0.46
N ASP A 62 10.06 -23.96 0.89
CA ASP A 62 10.17 -25.33 1.39
C ASP A 62 9.52 -25.56 2.78
N GLY A 63 8.89 -24.52 3.35
CA GLY A 63 8.26 -24.57 4.66
C GLY A 63 9.21 -24.43 5.84
N THR A 64 10.51 -24.22 5.61
CA THR A 64 11.46 -23.85 6.65
C THR A 64 11.46 -22.33 6.89
N GLN A 65 11.88 -21.88 8.08
CA GLN A 65 12.02 -20.44 8.41
C GLN A 65 13.07 -19.69 7.55
N HIS A 66 13.72 -20.37 6.60
CA HIS A 66 14.81 -19.84 5.78
C HIS A 66 14.55 -19.94 4.28
N SER A 67 13.35 -20.36 3.89
CA SER A 67 12.94 -20.47 2.51
C SER A 67 12.87 -19.07 1.86
N GLN A 68 13.72 -18.82 0.85
CA GLN A 68 13.64 -17.59 0.07
C GLN A 68 12.65 -17.84 -1.07
N THR A 69 11.58 -17.06 -1.12
CA THR A 69 10.68 -17.08 -2.27
C THR A 69 11.40 -16.53 -3.50
N ASN A 70 11.02 -17.01 -4.69
CA ASN A 70 11.57 -16.52 -5.95
C ASN A 70 11.11 -15.09 -6.31
N ILE A 71 10.35 -14.41 -5.44
CA ILE A 71 9.86 -13.06 -5.70
C ILE A 71 10.99 -12.05 -5.49
N ARG A 72 11.42 -11.37 -6.56
CA ARG A 72 12.42 -10.31 -6.47
C ARG A 72 11.75 -9.03 -5.96
N LEU A 73 12.32 -8.41 -4.92
CA LEU A 73 11.86 -7.12 -4.40
C LEU A 73 12.86 -6.02 -4.76
N GLU A 74 12.39 -4.98 -5.43
CA GLU A 74 13.13 -3.76 -5.72
C GLU A 74 12.46 -2.56 -5.06
N ILE A 75 13.27 -1.63 -4.57
CA ILE A 75 12.77 -0.38 -3.99
C ILE A 75 13.40 0.73 -4.80
N LEU A 76 12.56 1.49 -5.50
CA LEU A 76 12.94 2.48 -6.48
C LEU A 76 12.38 3.85 -6.05
N PRO A 77 12.97 4.97 -6.48
CA PRO A 77 12.41 6.29 -6.17
C PRO A 77 10.97 6.41 -6.67
N ASP A 78 10.74 5.97 -7.90
CA ASP A 78 9.49 6.12 -8.64
C ASP A 78 9.54 5.21 -9.88
N LYS A 79 8.39 4.95 -10.49
CA LYS A 79 8.27 4.26 -11.78
C LYS A 79 8.64 5.20 -12.91
N ASP A 80 9.75 4.92 -13.59
CA ASP A 80 10.21 5.66 -14.77
C ASP A 80 10.28 7.20 -14.59
N ASN A 81 10.51 7.67 -13.35
CA ASN A 81 10.47 9.08 -12.94
C ASN A 81 9.14 9.81 -13.18
N TYR A 82 8.05 9.09 -13.43
CA TYR A 82 6.77 9.68 -13.81
C TYR A 82 6.14 10.56 -12.70
N PHE A 83 5.99 10.04 -11.49
CA PHE A 83 5.49 10.76 -10.32
C PHE A 83 6.37 11.96 -9.97
N ILE A 84 7.69 11.77 -9.96
CA ILE A 84 8.66 12.83 -9.69
C ILE A 84 8.53 13.97 -10.73
N ASN A 85 8.44 13.63 -12.02
CA ASN A 85 8.27 14.61 -13.07
C ASN A 85 6.96 15.39 -12.91
N LYS A 86 5.86 14.74 -12.53
CA LYS A 86 4.59 15.43 -12.26
C LYS A 86 4.71 16.42 -11.10
N ILE A 87 5.41 16.06 -10.03
CA ILE A 87 5.69 16.99 -8.92
C ILE A 87 6.55 18.16 -9.39
N GLN A 88 7.60 17.90 -10.17
CA GLN A 88 8.47 18.98 -10.67
C GLN A 88 7.72 19.96 -11.58
N GLN A 89 6.76 19.48 -12.37
CA GLN A 89 5.96 20.30 -13.27
C GLN A 89 4.90 21.12 -12.52
N ASN A 90 4.12 20.48 -11.64
CA ASN A 90 2.93 21.10 -11.04
C ASN A 90 3.20 21.73 -9.67
N TYR A 91 4.24 21.27 -8.98
CA TYR A 91 4.51 21.56 -7.57
C TYR A 91 5.98 21.94 -7.34
N ARG A 92 6.63 22.55 -8.34
CA ARG A 92 8.09 22.80 -8.35
C ARG A 92 8.64 23.42 -7.07
N HIS A 93 7.94 24.41 -6.52
CA HIS A 93 8.37 25.18 -5.35
C HIS A 93 7.54 24.86 -4.09
N PHE A 94 6.68 23.85 -4.19
CA PHE A 94 5.79 23.48 -3.11
C PHE A 94 6.54 22.64 -2.07
N ASP A 95 6.48 23.07 -0.81
CA ASP A 95 7.02 22.31 0.30
C ASP A 95 5.91 21.57 1.04
N PHE A 96 5.77 20.28 0.75
CA PHE A 96 4.78 19.41 1.37
C PHE A 96 5.05 19.18 2.87
N ARG A 97 6.30 19.34 3.34
CA ARG A 97 6.61 19.18 4.78
C ARG A 97 6.10 20.36 5.60
N LYS A 98 6.06 21.56 5.03
CA LYS A 98 5.48 22.73 5.69
C LYS A 98 4.04 22.43 6.12
N ILE A 99 3.27 21.71 5.29
CA ILE A 99 1.92 21.29 5.63
C ILE A 99 1.91 20.34 6.82
N ARG A 100 2.78 19.32 6.80
CA ARG A 100 2.90 18.39 7.92
C ARG A 100 3.22 19.13 9.22
N ILE A 101 4.21 20.04 9.22
CA ILE A 101 4.58 20.84 10.39
C ILE A 101 3.39 21.65 10.91
N LEU A 102 2.63 22.27 10.01
CA LEU A 102 1.44 23.04 10.39
C LEU A 102 0.36 22.13 10.98
N ASN A 103 0.11 20.96 10.37
CA ASN A 103 -0.86 19.99 10.89
C ASN A 103 -0.45 19.40 12.23
N ASP A 104 0.83 19.04 12.41
CA ASP A 104 1.37 18.54 13.67
C ASP A 104 1.22 19.59 14.77
N PHE A 105 1.56 20.85 14.47
CA PHE A 105 1.31 21.97 15.38
C PHE A 105 -0.17 22.09 15.75
N ILE A 106 -1.09 22.08 14.77
CA ILE A 106 -2.53 22.17 15.02
C ILE A 106 -3.02 21.00 15.89
N THR A 107 -2.62 19.75 15.60
CA THR A 107 -3.01 18.58 16.39
C THR A 107 -2.51 18.68 17.82
N SER A 108 -1.22 18.98 18.02
CA SER A 108 -0.65 19.17 19.35
C SER A 108 -1.33 20.32 20.09
N THR A 109 -1.78 21.37 19.39
CA THR A 109 -2.54 22.44 20.05
C THR A 109 -3.91 22.01 20.57
N VAL A 110 -4.61 21.14 19.84
CA VAL A 110 -5.92 20.60 20.26
C VAL A 110 -5.75 19.68 21.47
N GLU A 111 -4.72 18.83 21.47
CA GLU A 111 -4.38 17.98 22.61
C GLU A 111 -4.06 18.81 23.85
N TYR A 112 -3.22 19.84 23.71
CA TYR A 112 -2.84 20.73 24.81
C TYR A 112 -4.04 21.49 25.41
N GLU A 113 -4.95 21.99 24.58
CA GLU A 113 -6.19 22.65 25.02
C GLU A 113 -7.10 21.72 25.83
N SER A 114 -7.08 20.41 25.56
CA SER A 114 -7.88 19.45 26.32
C SER A 114 -7.44 19.29 27.79
N HIS A 115 -6.24 19.79 28.12
CA HIS A 115 -5.61 19.64 29.44
C HIS A 115 -5.53 20.95 30.23
N ILE A 116 -5.96 22.07 29.65
CA ILE A 116 -5.77 23.41 30.22
C ILE A 116 -7.10 24.14 30.31
N LYS A 117 -7.30 24.87 31.41
CA LYS A 117 -8.49 25.72 31.56
C LYS A 117 -8.38 26.87 30.57
N GLU A 118 -9.46 27.16 29.87
CA GLU A 118 -9.50 28.20 28.81
C GLU A 118 -8.96 29.57 29.26
N THR A 119 -9.07 29.88 30.55
CA THR A 119 -8.55 31.10 31.20
C THR A 119 -7.02 31.17 31.30
N GLU A 120 -6.31 30.08 31.06
CA GLU A 120 -4.84 29.97 31.15
C GLU A 120 -4.17 29.96 29.76
N LEU A 121 -4.94 29.98 28.67
CA LEU A 121 -4.40 30.05 27.31
C LEU A 121 -3.90 31.46 26.99
N TYR A 122 -2.60 31.56 26.66
CA TYR A 122 -2.00 32.83 26.26
C TYR A 122 -2.59 33.34 24.93
N PRO A 123 -2.92 34.64 24.79
CA PRO A 123 -3.50 35.20 23.56
C PRO A 123 -2.68 34.92 22.29
N ASN A 124 -1.34 34.93 22.40
CA ASN A 124 -0.44 34.65 21.29
C ASN A 124 -0.57 33.20 20.76
N TYR A 125 -0.93 32.26 21.63
CA TYR A 125 -1.11 30.86 21.24
C TYR A 125 -2.32 30.69 20.33
N LYS A 126 -3.46 31.31 20.68
CA LYS A 126 -4.68 31.28 19.87
C LYS A 126 -4.43 31.86 18.47
N LEU A 127 -3.74 33.00 18.41
CA LEU A 127 -3.36 33.64 17.14
C LEU A 127 -2.45 32.75 16.27
N LEU A 128 -1.49 32.04 16.87
CA LEU A 128 -0.62 31.12 16.15
C LEU A 128 -1.39 29.92 15.59
N LYS A 129 -2.30 29.33 16.37
CA LYS A 129 -3.17 28.24 15.92
C LYS A 129 -4.07 28.67 14.77
N GLU A 130 -4.74 29.81 14.88
CA GLU A 130 -5.59 30.38 13.83
C GLU A 130 -4.77 30.65 12.56
N SER A 131 -3.58 31.26 12.68
CA SER A 131 -2.67 31.49 11.54
C SER A 131 -2.21 30.19 10.87
N ALA A 132 -1.92 29.15 11.64
CA ALA A 132 -1.56 27.84 11.10
C ALA A 132 -2.75 27.20 10.35
N GLN A 133 -3.96 27.26 10.91
CA GLN A 133 -5.17 26.76 10.28
C GLN A 133 -5.47 27.49 8.96
N GLU A 134 -5.34 28.82 8.94
CA GLU A 134 -5.50 29.60 7.71
C GLU A 134 -4.45 29.22 6.66
N GLN A 135 -3.18 29.04 7.05
CA GLN A 135 -2.14 28.57 6.12
C GLN A 135 -2.45 27.18 5.56
N VAL A 136 -2.98 26.25 6.37
CA VAL A 136 -3.38 24.92 5.90
C VAL A 136 -4.54 25.03 4.90
N LYS A 137 -5.54 25.89 5.15
CA LYS A 137 -6.68 26.11 4.25
C LYS A 137 -6.27 26.68 2.88
N LEU A 138 -5.16 27.43 2.81
CA LEU A 138 -4.62 27.90 1.53
C LEU A 138 -4.12 26.74 0.65
N PHE A 139 -3.85 25.57 1.24
CA PHE A 139 -3.52 24.36 0.51
C PHE A 139 -4.78 23.54 0.26
N ASP A 140 -5.14 23.36 -1.02
CA ASP A 140 -6.18 22.41 -1.40
C ASP A 140 -5.60 20.98 -1.36
N LEU A 141 -5.40 20.47 -0.15
CA LEU A 141 -4.82 19.15 0.08
C LEU A 141 -5.62 18.03 -0.57
N LYS A 142 -6.95 18.15 -0.56
CA LYS A 142 -7.82 17.17 -1.21
C LYS A 142 -7.54 17.11 -2.70
N LYS A 143 -7.42 18.27 -3.37
CA LYS A 143 -7.05 18.35 -4.78
C LYS A 143 -5.65 17.79 -5.03
N ILE A 144 -4.65 18.17 -4.22
CA ILE A 144 -3.27 17.70 -4.38
C ILE A 144 -3.19 16.18 -4.24
N ILE A 145 -3.80 15.62 -3.19
CA ILE A 145 -3.83 14.16 -2.97
C ILE A 145 -4.51 13.47 -4.14
N LYS A 146 -5.67 13.98 -4.58
CA LYS A 146 -6.37 13.43 -5.73
C LYS A 146 -5.51 13.46 -6.99
N GLU A 147 -4.90 14.58 -7.32
CA GLU A 147 -4.07 14.74 -8.52
C GLU A 147 -2.81 13.85 -8.51
N LEU A 148 -2.21 13.64 -7.35
CA LEU A 148 -0.98 12.86 -7.20
C LEU A 148 -1.20 11.37 -6.95
N PHE A 149 -2.31 10.97 -6.34
CA PHE A 149 -2.50 9.58 -5.89
C PHE A 149 -3.76 8.90 -6.40
N THR A 150 -4.77 9.65 -6.86
CA THR A 150 -6.02 9.06 -7.38
C THR A 150 -6.08 9.16 -8.89
N ASP A 151 -5.87 10.36 -9.44
CA ASP A 151 -5.87 10.61 -10.89
C ASP A 151 -4.57 10.12 -11.54
N LEU A 152 -3.56 9.86 -10.71
CA LEU A 152 -2.25 9.33 -11.11
C LEU A 152 -2.15 7.83 -11.07
N ILE A 153 -3.17 7.12 -10.54
CA ILE A 153 -3.18 5.66 -10.57
C ILE A 153 -3.04 5.27 -12.02
N LEU A 154 -1.89 4.67 -12.32
CA LEU A 154 -1.59 4.09 -13.61
C LEU A 154 -2.52 2.88 -13.73
N ASN A 155 -3.78 3.14 -14.09
CA ASN A 155 -4.88 2.19 -14.21
C ASN A 155 -4.63 1.23 -15.38
N GLN A 156 -3.52 0.50 -15.32
CA GLN A 156 -3.12 -0.49 -16.29
C GLN A 156 -2.78 -1.75 -15.52
N THR A 157 -3.78 -2.61 -15.39
CA THR A 157 -3.54 -4.04 -15.33
C THR A 157 -3.30 -4.46 -16.77
N ASN A 158 -2.07 -4.83 -17.10
CA ASN A 158 -1.74 -5.35 -18.42
C ASN A 158 -1.10 -6.74 -18.27
N GLU A 159 -0.79 -7.38 -19.39
CA GLU A 159 -0.18 -8.72 -19.38
C GLU A 159 1.14 -8.77 -18.59
N ASP A 160 1.81 -7.62 -18.41
CA ASP A 160 3.09 -7.50 -17.73
C ASP A 160 2.97 -7.35 -16.20
N GLY A 161 1.85 -6.84 -15.68
CA GLY A 161 1.68 -6.68 -14.23
C GLY A 161 0.50 -5.84 -13.75
N ILE A 162 0.44 -5.73 -12.42
CA ILE A 162 -0.49 -4.87 -11.68
C ILE A 162 0.28 -3.64 -11.26
N ASN A 163 -0.12 -2.49 -11.80
CA ASN A 163 0.59 -1.24 -11.61
C ASN A 163 -0.23 -0.28 -10.75
N ASP A 164 0.42 0.26 -9.73
CA ASP A 164 -0.07 1.32 -8.85
C ASP A 164 1.02 2.42 -8.72
N VAL A 165 0.64 3.59 -8.23
CA VAL A 165 1.56 4.70 -7.96
C VAL A 165 2.48 4.42 -6.77
N LEU A 166 2.09 3.52 -5.85
CA LEU A 166 2.86 3.18 -4.65
C LEU A 166 3.73 1.94 -4.81
N GLY A 167 3.33 1.02 -5.68
CA GLY A 167 3.99 -0.26 -5.89
C GLY A 167 3.48 -0.96 -7.14
N SER A 168 4.16 -2.01 -7.55
CA SER A 168 3.72 -2.84 -8.66
C SER A 168 4.20 -4.27 -8.50
N TYR A 169 3.37 -5.22 -8.94
CA TYR A 169 3.74 -6.62 -9.08
C TYR A 169 3.77 -7.01 -10.57
N PHE A 170 4.95 -7.41 -11.05
CA PHE A 170 5.18 -7.88 -12.41
C PHE A 170 5.06 -9.40 -12.46
N ILE A 171 4.03 -9.88 -13.13
CA ILE A 171 3.63 -11.29 -13.15
C ILE A 171 4.69 -12.14 -13.88
N THR A 172 5.16 -11.68 -15.04
CA THR A 172 6.08 -12.42 -15.91
C THR A 172 7.45 -12.61 -15.26
N THR A 173 7.98 -11.57 -14.63
CA THR A 173 9.29 -11.59 -13.96
C THR A 173 9.21 -11.95 -12.48
N GLN A 174 8.01 -12.15 -11.94
CA GLN A 174 7.75 -12.38 -10.50
C GLN A 174 8.48 -11.35 -9.63
N LYS A 175 8.26 -10.07 -9.92
CA LYS A 175 8.99 -8.97 -9.31
C LYS A 175 8.03 -8.01 -8.63
N ILE A 176 8.35 -7.60 -7.42
CA ILE A 176 7.69 -6.49 -6.71
C ILE A 176 8.60 -5.28 -6.82
N GLU A 177 8.05 -4.16 -7.25
CA GLU A 177 8.64 -2.83 -7.11
C GLU A 177 7.84 -2.02 -6.08
N ILE A 178 8.54 -1.35 -5.17
CA ILE A 178 7.94 -0.37 -4.25
C ILE A 178 8.55 0.99 -4.54
N TYR A 179 7.72 2.01 -4.73
CA TYR A 179 8.15 3.35 -5.11
C TYR A 179 8.22 4.26 -3.88
N TYR A 180 9.42 4.51 -3.36
CA TYR A 180 9.57 5.13 -2.05
C TYR A 180 9.23 6.63 -2.02
N VAL A 181 9.40 7.38 -3.12
CA VAL A 181 9.02 8.80 -3.16
C VAL A 181 7.52 9.00 -2.99
N PRO A 182 6.64 8.35 -3.80
CA PRO A 182 5.20 8.47 -3.60
C PRO A 182 4.75 7.89 -2.24
N VAL A 183 5.34 6.78 -1.78
CA VAL A 183 5.04 6.22 -0.44
C VAL A 183 5.36 7.23 0.68
N MET A 184 6.57 7.76 0.72
CA MET A 184 6.97 8.71 1.78
C MET A 184 6.20 10.02 1.68
N LEU A 185 5.90 10.51 0.47
CA LEU A 185 5.08 11.70 0.29
C LEU A 185 3.64 11.50 0.79
N PHE A 186 3.01 10.36 0.46
CA PHE A 186 1.69 10.01 0.98
C PHE A 186 1.70 10.00 2.52
N ALA A 187 2.73 9.38 3.11
CA ALA A 187 2.88 9.35 4.56
C ALA A 187 3.06 10.76 5.17
N ILE A 188 3.80 11.67 4.52
CA ILE A 188 3.93 13.06 4.97
C ILE A 188 2.57 13.77 4.95
N LEU A 189 1.81 13.63 3.86
CA LEU A 189 0.52 14.29 3.66
C LEU A 189 -0.56 13.81 4.64
N HIS A 190 -0.48 12.55 5.07
CA HIS A 190 -1.43 11.93 5.97
C HIS A 190 -0.92 11.72 7.41
N ASN A 191 0.26 12.26 7.72
CA ASN A 191 0.94 12.07 9.01
C ASN A 191 1.06 10.60 9.45
N LEU A 192 1.49 9.73 8.54
CA LEU A 192 1.67 8.31 8.78
C LEU A 192 3.15 7.98 9.01
N SER A 193 3.41 6.86 9.70
CA SER A 193 4.74 6.25 9.77
C SER A 193 5.13 5.69 8.39
N TYR A 194 6.34 6.03 7.92
CA TYR A 194 6.89 5.49 6.68
C TYR A 194 6.98 3.97 6.70
N SER A 195 7.40 3.39 7.85
CA SER A 195 7.51 1.95 8.03
C SER A 195 6.15 1.26 7.93
N SER A 196 5.12 1.85 8.57
CA SER A 196 3.77 1.29 8.57
C SER A 196 3.16 1.33 7.17
N LEU A 197 3.25 2.46 6.47
CA LEU A 197 2.73 2.56 5.10
C LEU A 197 3.51 1.66 4.12
N PHE A 198 4.84 1.65 4.19
CA PHE A 198 5.66 0.76 3.37
C PHE A 198 5.26 -0.71 3.58
N THR A 199 5.00 -1.11 4.83
CA THR A 199 4.56 -2.48 5.16
C THR A 199 3.20 -2.80 4.56
N VAL A 200 2.25 -1.85 4.56
CA VAL A 200 0.94 -2.02 3.91
C VAL A 200 1.09 -2.23 2.40
N VAL A 201 1.85 -1.37 1.73
CA VAL A 201 2.07 -1.47 0.27
C VAL A 201 2.78 -2.78 -0.06
N LEU A 202 3.81 -3.15 0.70
CA LEU A 202 4.51 -4.41 0.51
C LEU A 202 3.58 -5.62 0.70
N ALA A 203 2.74 -5.62 1.72
CA ALA A 203 1.75 -6.68 1.93
C ALA A 203 0.79 -6.78 0.74
N HIS A 204 0.29 -5.65 0.25
CA HIS A 204 -0.57 -5.60 -0.93
C HIS A 204 0.08 -6.21 -2.19
N GLU A 205 1.30 -5.81 -2.51
CA GLU A 205 2.02 -6.38 -3.67
C GLU A 205 2.33 -7.87 -3.49
N TYR A 206 2.58 -8.32 -2.26
CA TYR A 206 2.70 -9.75 -1.98
C TYR A 206 1.37 -10.49 -2.13
N ALA A 207 0.23 -9.86 -1.83
CA ALA A 207 -1.06 -10.50 -2.04
C ALA A 207 -1.25 -10.80 -3.54
N HIS A 208 -0.90 -9.84 -4.41
CA HIS A 208 -0.81 -10.08 -5.85
C HIS A 208 0.15 -11.22 -6.20
N ALA A 209 1.36 -11.23 -5.65
CA ALA A 209 2.32 -12.30 -5.89
C ALA A 209 1.75 -13.69 -5.52
N TYR A 210 1.07 -13.82 -4.40
CA TYR A 210 0.40 -15.07 -4.00
C TYR A 210 -0.73 -15.44 -4.95
N HIS A 211 -1.54 -14.47 -5.36
CA HIS A 211 -2.67 -14.71 -6.26
C HIS A 211 -2.24 -15.26 -7.62
N PHE A 212 -1.13 -14.79 -8.18
CA PHE A 212 -0.65 -15.20 -9.50
C PHE A 212 0.38 -16.34 -9.44
N ALA A 213 1.42 -16.21 -8.61
CA ALA A 213 2.55 -17.14 -8.56
C ALA A 213 2.42 -18.21 -7.46
N GLY A 214 1.49 -18.04 -6.51
CA GLY A 214 1.25 -19.05 -5.49
C GLY A 214 0.67 -20.34 -6.10
N SER A 215 1.12 -21.50 -5.63
CA SER A 215 0.55 -22.81 -5.92
C SER A 215 -0.41 -23.24 -4.82
N ASP A 216 -1.54 -23.84 -5.18
CA ASP A 216 -2.44 -24.49 -4.22
C ASP A 216 -1.92 -25.86 -3.77
N ALA A 217 -2.72 -26.59 -2.98
CA ALA A 217 -2.36 -27.91 -2.45
C ALA A 217 -2.16 -28.98 -3.56
N ASP A 218 -2.79 -28.79 -4.72
CA ASP A 218 -2.69 -29.67 -5.88
C ASP A 218 -1.55 -29.24 -6.83
N GLY A 219 -0.82 -28.18 -6.48
CA GLY A 219 0.27 -27.63 -7.29
C GLY A 219 -0.18 -26.70 -8.41
N ASN A 220 -1.46 -26.34 -8.50
CA ASN A 220 -1.96 -25.47 -9.55
C ASN A 220 -1.62 -23.99 -9.27
N GLY A 221 -1.04 -23.32 -10.27
CA GLY A 221 -0.73 -21.89 -10.24
C GLY A 221 -1.92 -20.98 -10.56
N GLY A 222 -1.72 -19.66 -10.45
CA GLY A 222 -2.75 -18.63 -10.70
C GLY A 222 -2.80 -18.10 -12.13
N HIS A 223 -2.28 -18.84 -13.12
CA HIS A 223 -2.09 -18.40 -14.52
C HIS A 223 -3.36 -18.01 -15.29
N SER A 224 -4.51 -18.06 -14.65
CA SER A 224 -5.83 -17.74 -15.20
C SER A 224 -6.35 -16.40 -14.72
N LEU A 225 -5.75 -15.87 -13.65
CA LEU A 225 -6.23 -14.71 -12.95
C LEU A 225 -6.07 -13.42 -13.77
N TRP A 226 -5.20 -13.41 -14.78
CA TRP A 226 -5.03 -12.27 -15.70
C TRP A 226 -6.30 -11.95 -16.49
N ALA A 227 -7.22 -12.93 -16.63
CA ALA A 227 -8.48 -12.74 -17.33
C ALA A 227 -9.61 -12.26 -16.40
N ALA A 228 -9.36 -12.14 -15.09
CA ALA A 228 -10.33 -11.61 -14.14
C ALA A 228 -10.37 -10.08 -14.18
N ASP A 229 -11.54 -9.52 -13.92
CA ASP A 229 -11.74 -8.07 -13.77
C ASP A 229 -10.79 -7.53 -12.71
N ARG A 230 -10.21 -6.35 -12.97
CA ARG A 230 -9.33 -5.64 -12.04
C ARG A 230 -9.96 -5.52 -10.65
N ALA A 231 -11.24 -5.16 -10.58
CA ALA A 231 -11.97 -5.04 -9.32
C ALA A 231 -11.95 -6.34 -8.49
N CYS A 232 -12.00 -7.53 -9.13
CA CYS A 232 -11.87 -8.81 -8.43
C CYS A 232 -10.47 -8.98 -7.83
N ILE A 233 -9.44 -8.70 -8.64
CA ILE A 233 -8.04 -8.88 -8.27
C ILE A 233 -7.67 -7.94 -7.12
N GLU A 234 -7.98 -6.64 -7.28
CA GLU A 234 -7.67 -5.61 -6.29
C GLU A 234 -8.47 -5.82 -5.00
N SER A 235 -9.77 -6.12 -5.10
CA SER A 235 -10.56 -6.37 -3.88
C SER A 235 -10.10 -7.62 -3.13
N MET A 236 -9.69 -8.68 -3.83
CA MET A 236 -9.08 -9.83 -3.14
C MET A 236 -7.74 -9.46 -2.50
N ALA A 237 -6.90 -8.68 -3.19
CA ALA A 237 -5.60 -8.26 -2.64
C ALA A 237 -5.80 -7.39 -1.40
N GLN A 238 -6.78 -6.50 -1.44
CA GLN A 238 -7.13 -5.65 -0.31
C GLN A 238 -7.70 -6.43 0.86
N PHE A 239 -8.57 -7.42 0.62
CA PHE A 239 -9.07 -8.29 1.70
C PHE A 239 -7.94 -8.94 2.50
N TYR A 240 -6.96 -9.52 1.81
CA TYR A 240 -5.83 -10.18 2.46
C TYR A 240 -4.82 -9.18 3.04
N THR A 241 -4.64 -8.01 2.41
CA THR A 241 -3.86 -6.90 2.97
C THR A 241 -4.43 -6.46 4.32
N GLU A 242 -5.74 -6.25 4.39
CA GLU A 242 -6.44 -5.91 5.62
C GLU A 242 -6.30 -7.02 6.67
N ASP A 243 -6.43 -8.30 6.28
CA ASP A 243 -6.26 -9.42 7.23
C ASP A 243 -4.86 -9.46 7.82
N PHE A 244 -3.83 -9.20 7.00
CA PHE A 244 -2.46 -9.04 7.47
C PHE A 244 -2.30 -7.86 8.42
N CYS A 245 -2.85 -6.69 8.07
CA CYS A 245 -2.76 -5.49 8.89
C CYS A 245 -3.38 -5.72 10.27
N ILE A 246 -4.58 -6.31 10.33
CA ILE A 246 -5.28 -6.62 11.58
C ILE A 246 -4.48 -7.63 12.42
N LYS A 247 -4.00 -8.72 11.81
CA LYS A 247 -3.23 -9.76 12.53
C LYS A 247 -1.88 -9.27 13.02
N SER A 248 -1.29 -8.28 12.36
CA SER A 248 0.07 -7.82 12.64
C SER A 248 0.15 -6.55 13.49
N ASP A 249 -0.97 -5.84 13.70
CA ASP A 249 -1.00 -4.48 14.28
C ASP A 249 -0.33 -4.38 15.66
N ILE A 250 -0.49 -5.40 16.52
CA ILE A 250 0.18 -5.45 17.84
C ILE A 250 1.70 -5.39 17.69
N SER A 251 2.23 -6.06 16.67
CA SER A 251 3.68 -6.20 16.44
C SER A 251 4.25 -5.20 15.43
N LEU A 252 3.37 -4.45 14.75
CA LEU A 252 3.68 -3.47 13.71
C LEU A 252 2.69 -2.29 13.88
N LEU A 253 2.85 -1.56 14.98
CA LEU A 253 1.93 -0.49 15.38
C LEU A 253 1.63 0.50 14.25
N GLY A 254 0.36 0.83 14.09
CA GLY A 254 -0.10 1.83 13.11
C GLY A 254 -0.24 1.29 11.67
N THR A 255 0.04 0.01 11.42
CA THR A 255 -0.13 -0.61 10.09
C THR A 255 -1.60 -0.61 9.69
N HIS A 256 -2.51 -0.94 10.61
CA HIS A 256 -3.93 -0.90 10.31
C HIS A 256 -4.46 0.53 10.07
N ASN A 257 -3.92 1.54 10.77
CA ASN A 257 -4.27 2.93 10.53
C ASN A 257 -3.78 3.41 9.15
N ALA A 258 -2.54 3.06 8.78
CA ALA A 258 -1.99 3.35 7.47
C ALA A 258 -2.82 2.69 6.36
N TYR A 259 -3.26 1.44 6.56
CA TYR A 259 -4.14 0.74 5.64
C TYR A 259 -5.46 1.48 5.40
N LYS A 260 -6.19 1.83 6.45
CA LYS A 260 -7.47 2.55 6.31
C LYS A 260 -7.29 3.89 5.62
N THR A 261 -6.25 4.62 6.01
CA THR A 261 -5.95 5.93 5.43
C THR A 261 -5.62 5.83 3.94
N LEU A 262 -4.86 4.80 3.55
CA LEU A 262 -4.60 4.52 2.13
C LEU A 262 -5.90 4.16 1.40
N LEU A 263 -6.68 3.23 1.95
CA LEU A 263 -7.94 2.77 1.37
C LEU A 263 -8.92 3.93 1.14
N ASP A 264 -9.00 4.88 2.07
CA ASP A 264 -9.84 6.08 1.97
C ASP A 264 -9.48 7.00 0.79
N ASN A 265 -8.30 6.86 0.22
CA ASN A 265 -7.84 7.63 -0.95
C ASN A 265 -7.76 6.79 -2.24
N GLN A 266 -8.18 5.52 -2.19
CA GLN A 266 -8.19 4.62 -3.35
C GLN A 266 -9.55 4.61 -4.06
N PRO A 267 -9.58 4.29 -5.38
CA PRO A 267 -10.80 4.10 -6.17
C PRO A 267 -11.71 2.99 -5.66
N GLU A 268 -12.93 2.95 -6.21
CA GLU A 268 -13.96 1.99 -5.81
C GLU A 268 -13.55 0.53 -6.03
N ASP A 269 -12.76 0.21 -7.06
CA ASP A 269 -12.27 -1.14 -7.39
C ASP A 269 -11.54 -1.82 -6.21
N TYR A 270 -10.97 -1.03 -5.30
CA TYR A 270 -10.26 -1.50 -4.12
C TYR A 270 -11.18 -1.73 -2.91
N ARG A 271 -12.45 -1.29 -2.96
CA ARG A 271 -13.32 -1.17 -1.77
C ARG A 271 -14.40 -2.25 -1.66
N HIS A 272 -14.65 -3.07 -2.69
CA HIS A 272 -15.70 -4.10 -2.63
C HIS A 272 -15.49 -5.08 -1.47
N HIS A 273 -14.24 -5.35 -1.09
CA HIS A 273 -13.90 -6.24 0.02
C HIS A 273 -14.46 -5.80 1.39
N ILE A 274 -14.75 -4.51 1.57
CA ILE A 274 -15.28 -3.97 2.85
C ILE A 274 -16.61 -4.65 3.19
N GLU A 275 -17.50 -4.78 2.20
CA GLU A 275 -18.79 -5.47 2.38
C GLU A 275 -18.60 -6.98 2.46
N TRP A 276 -17.63 -7.53 1.72
CA TRP A 276 -17.33 -8.96 1.76
C TRP A 276 -16.89 -9.43 3.14
N ARG A 277 -16.04 -8.66 3.82
CA ARG A 277 -15.58 -8.97 5.18
C ARG A 277 -16.72 -9.01 6.19
N LYS A 278 -17.80 -8.22 5.99
CA LYS A 278 -18.99 -8.24 6.84
C LYS A 278 -19.90 -9.43 6.53
N LYS A 279 -19.93 -9.87 5.27
CA LYS A 279 -20.95 -10.81 4.76
C LYS A 279 -20.47 -12.26 4.68
N TYR A 280 -19.20 -12.49 4.38
CA TYR A 280 -18.64 -13.79 4.04
C TYR A 280 -17.55 -14.21 5.02
N THR A 281 -17.40 -15.52 5.23
CA THR A 281 -16.28 -16.06 6.02
C THR A 281 -14.97 -15.99 5.24
N LYS A 282 -13.83 -16.11 5.94
CA LYS A 282 -12.51 -16.21 5.29
C LYS A 282 -12.44 -17.37 4.31
N GLU A 283 -13.10 -18.49 4.63
CA GLU A 283 -13.11 -19.67 3.77
C GLU A 283 -13.91 -19.43 2.49
N ASN A 284 -15.05 -18.71 2.57
CA ASN A 284 -15.80 -18.32 1.37
C ASN A 284 -14.92 -17.49 0.42
N LEU A 285 -14.16 -16.53 0.96
CA LEU A 285 -13.29 -15.67 0.16
C LEU A 285 -12.07 -16.43 -0.40
N ARG A 286 -11.50 -17.37 0.36
CA ARG A 286 -10.46 -18.28 -0.12
C ARG A 286 -10.96 -19.13 -1.30
N LEU A 287 -12.16 -19.70 -1.19
CA LEU A 287 -12.78 -20.45 -2.28
C LEU A 287 -13.12 -19.55 -3.47
N GLY A 288 -13.54 -18.31 -3.23
CA GLY A 288 -13.70 -17.28 -4.26
C GLY A 288 -12.42 -17.01 -5.04
N LEU A 289 -11.30 -16.83 -4.34
CA LEU A 289 -9.97 -16.69 -4.96
C LEU A 289 -9.62 -17.92 -5.83
N LEU A 290 -9.88 -19.13 -5.36
CA LEU A 290 -9.69 -20.35 -6.17
C LEU A 290 -10.61 -20.38 -7.40
N GLY A 291 -11.85 -19.89 -7.27
CA GLY A 291 -12.78 -19.74 -8.40
C GLY A 291 -12.23 -18.83 -9.50
N LEU A 292 -11.67 -17.68 -9.11
CA LEU A 292 -10.98 -16.75 -10.03
C LEU A 292 -9.75 -17.41 -10.69
N ARG A 293 -8.93 -18.10 -9.90
CA ARG A 293 -7.70 -18.77 -10.38
C ARG A 293 -7.95 -19.95 -11.31
N ASN A 294 -9.15 -20.53 -11.33
CA ASN A 294 -9.47 -21.68 -12.17
C ASN A 294 -10.27 -21.32 -13.43
N ARG A 295 -10.32 -20.03 -13.83
CA ARG A 295 -11.13 -19.48 -14.95
C ARG A 295 -12.63 -19.76 -14.87
N ARG A 296 -13.14 -20.05 -13.67
CA ARG A 296 -14.58 -20.23 -13.48
C ARG A 296 -15.30 -18.92 -13.21
N ILE A 297 -14.55 -17.91 -12.78
CA ILE A 297 -15.06 -16.59 -12.43
C ILE A 297 -14.11 -15.56 -13.01
N SER A 298 -14.66 -14.57 -13.69
CA SER A 298 -13.87 -13.43 -14.19
C SER A 298 -14.46 -12.10 -13.73
N GLY A 299 -15.79 -12.00 -13.62
CA GLY A 299 -16.47 -10.76 -13.30
C GLY A 299 -16.75 -10.53 -11.82
N ILE A 300 -16.79 -9.26 -11.38
CA ILE A 300 -17.10 -8.91 -9.98
C ILE A 300 -18.50 -9.39 -9.57
N THR A 301 -19.50 -9.28 -10.46
CA THR A 301 -20.87 -9.75 -10.22
C THR A 301 -20.93 -11.27 -10.09
N GLU A 302 -20.19 -11.98 -10.94
CA GLU A 302 -20.10 -13.45 -10.93
C GLU A 302 -19.43 -13.94 -9.64
N LEU A 303 -18.37 -13.26 -9.20
CA LEU A 303 -17.71 -13.54 -7.94
C LEU A 303 -18.66 -13.36 -6.75
N VAL A 304 -19.40 -12.26 -6.71
CA VAL A 304 -20.38 -12.01 -5.64
C VAL A 304 -21.46 -13.09 -5.62
N PHE A 305 -22.00 -13.47 -6.78
CA PHE A 305 -22.98 -14.55 -6.89
C PHE A 305 -22.42 -15.89 -6.38
N PHE A 306 -21.17 -16.21 -6.72
CA PHE A 306 -20.51 -17.41 -6.24
C PHE A 306 -20.30 -17.40 -4.72
N LEU A 307 -19.86 -16.27 -4.15
CA LEU A 307 -19.70 -16.11 -2.70
C LEU A 307 -21.04 -16.26 -1.96
N ASP A 308 -22.13 -15.73 -2.54
CA ASP A 308 -23.49 -15.90 -2.00
C ASP A 308 -23.95 -17.35 -2.01
N LYS A 309 -23.61 -18.11 -3.06
CA LYS A 309 -23.88 -19.54 -3.12
C LYS A 309 -23.12 -20.30 -2.02
N LEU A 310 -21.82 -20.05 -1.88
CA LEU A 310 -20.99 -20.68 -0.85
C LEU A 310 -21.49 -20.37 0.56
N LYS A 311 -21.96 -19.14 0.81
CA LYS A 311 -22.54 -18.75 2.10
C LYS A 311 -23.78 -19.58 2.42
N LYS A 312 -24.72 -19.71 1.48
CA LYS A 312 -25.96 -20.48 1.65
C LYS A 312 -25.68 -21.97 1.89
N GLU A 313 -24.72 -22.54 1.18
CA GLU A 313 -24.32 -23.94 1.37
C GLU A 313 -23.77 -24.18 2.79
N ASN A 314 -22.97 -23.26 3.31
CA ASN A 314 -22.50 -23.32 4.69
C ASN A 314 -23.62 -23.18 5.73
N GLU A 315 -24.62 -22.34 5.47
CA GLU A 315 -25.78 -22.14 6.36
C GLU A 315 -26.76 -23.34 6.32
N SER A 316 -26.82 -24.07 5.19
CA SER A 316 -27.72 -25.21 4.99
C SER A 316 -27.11 -26.56 5.41
N GLY A 317 -25.80 -26.60 5.69
CA GLY A 317 -25.04 -27.77 6.13
C GLY A 317 -25.00 -27.95 7.66
N HIS A 318 -25.94 -27.35 8.38
CA HIS A 318 -26.19 -27.52 9.82
C HIS A 318 -27.60 -28.09 10.04
#